data_AF-A0A8J1TIY0-F1
#
_entry.id   AF-A0A8J1TIY0-F1
#
_cell.length_a   1.000
_cell.length_b   1.000
_cell.length_c   1.000
_cell.angle_alpha   90.00
_cell.angle_beta   90.00
_cell.angle_gamma   90.00
#
_symmetry.space_group_name_H-M   'P 1'
#
loop_
_entity.id
_entity.type
_entity.pdbx_description
1 polymer ?
#
loop_
_entity_poly.entity_id
_entity_poly.type
_entity_poly.pdbx_seq_one_letter_code
_entity_poly.pdbx_strand_id
1 'polypeptide(L)'
;GNPLIASISPTYNSLAFVYKKMMKQYNWTNVLLLHADYSDDIYNSYDDHYHIGGRKRNAKMATHDKAKRQEDAIDVIKEVFKSLENDDLNFSFESFSFPSNNDYEKNIVLEKIKRMGRIIILLLEEEQMIEVLRLSKKINFDQKEFMFILTYELIPKDKILAPWLRNGTSEDMHLFDNVFQVTASGV
;
A
#
# COMPACT_ATOMS: atom_id res chain seq x y z
N GLY A 1 2.19 17.32 -11.33
CA GLY A 1 2.79 16.04 -11.69
C GLY A 1 2.31 15.04 -10.67
N ASN A 2 1.59 14.01 -11.08
CA ASN A 2 1.16 12.94 -10.18
C ASN A 2 2.33 11.97 -9.99
N PRO A 3 2.49 11.33 -8.82
CA PRO A 3 3.53 10.31 -8.62
C PRO A 3 3.34 9.12 -9.55
N LEU A 4 4.43 8.37 -9.79
CA LEU A 4 4.38 7.14 -10.57
C LEU A 4 3.61 6.09 -9.76
N ILE A 5 2.69 5.36 -10.37
CA ILE A 5 1.97 4.29 -9.67
C ILE A 5 2.25 2.97 -10.37
N ALA A 6 2.69 1.96 -9.63
CA ALA A 6 2.88 0.61 -10.10
C ALA A 6 1.84 -0.30 -9.43
N SER A 7 1.01 -0.98 -10.22
CA SER A 7 0.17 -2.07 -9.70
C SER A 7 0.85 -3.40 -10.01
N ILE A 8 1.20 -4.16 -8.97
CA ILE A 8 1.96 -5.40 -9.11
C ILE A 8 1.20 -6.56 -8.47
N SER A 9 1.26 -7.73 -9.12
CA SER A 9 0.85 -8.97 -8.45
C SER A 9 1.83 -9.24 -7.30
N PRO A 10 1.37 -9.65 -6.10
CA PRO A 10 2.21 -9.82 -4.93
C PRO A 10 2.96 -11.17 -4.98
N THR A 11 3.72 -11.44 -6.04
CA THR A 11 4.71 -12.53 -5.96
C THR A 11 6.04 -11.92 -5.49
N TYR A 12 6.75 -12.64 -4.63
CA TYR A 12 8.10 -12.28 -4.16
C TYR A 12 8.97 -11.77 -5.32
N ASN A 13 8.95 -12.49 -6.45
CA ASN A 13 9.73 -12.18 -7.64
C ASN A 13 9.32 -10.87 -8.33
N SER A 14 8.03 -10.52 -8.32
CA SER A 14 7.52 -9.30 -8.95
C SER A 14 8.02 -8.06 -8.21
N LEU A 15 7.88 -8.05 -6.89
CA LEU A 15 8.26 -6.94 -6.05
C LEU A 15 9.78 -6.74 -6.08
N ALA A 16 10.54 -7.83 -5.95
CA ALA A 16 12.00 -7.84 -6.09
C ALA A 16 12.46 -7.30 -7.45
N PHE A 17 11.85 -7.75 -8.56
CA PHE A 17 12.23 -7.32 -9.90
C PHE A 17 11.99 -5.82 -10.13
N VAL A 18 10.77 -5.35 -9.81
CA VAL A 18 10.42 -3.93 -9.95
C VAL A 18 11.37 -3.08 -9.11
N TYR A 19 11.62 -3.49 -7.87
CA TYR A 19 12.52 -2.79 -6.99
C TYR A 19 13.94 -2.69 -7.55
N LYS A 20 14.55 -3.81 -7.94
CA LYS A 20 15.89 -3.85 -8.56
C LYS A 20 15.99 -2.91 -9.76
N LYS A 21 14.95 -2.90 -10.61
CA LYS A 21 14.91 -2.04 -11.81
C LYS A 21 14.86 -0.57 -11.44
N MET A 22 14.01 -0.20 -10.47
CA MET A 22 13.86 1.19 -10.04
C MET A 22 15.09 1.71 -9.32
N MET A 23 15.71 0.90 -8.46
CA MET A 23 17.00 1.23 -7.85
C MET A 23 18.07 1.52 -8.90
N LYS A 24 18.25 0.63 -9.88
CA LYS A 24 19.28 0.80 -10.92
C LYS A 24 19.01 2.00 -11.83
N GLN A 25 17.76 2.22 -12.21
CA GLN A 25 17.40 3.27 -13.16
C GLN A 25 17.39 4.66 -12.52
N TYR A 26 16.97 4.77 -11.27
CA TYR A 26 16.72 6.06 -10.62
C TYR A 26 17.60 6.34 -9.40
N ASN A 27 18.48 5.41 -9.02
CA ASN A 27 19.33 5.47 -7.83
C ASN A 27 18.52 5.73 -6.54
N TRP A 28 17.33 5.12 -6.45
CA TRP A 28 16.45 5.24 -5.30
C TRP A 28 16.80 4.18 -4.27
N THR A 29 17.14 4.61 -3.05
CA THR A 29 17.68 3.72 -2.00
C THR A 29 16.77 3.57 -0.80
N ASN A 30 15.60 4.22 -0.77
CA ASN A 30 14.75 4.21 0.42
C ASN A 30 13.39 3.60 0.05
N VAL A 31 13.08 2.47 0.69
CA VAL A 31 11.82 1.74 0.59
C VAL A 31 11.01 2.00 1.83
N LEU A 32 9.78 2.44 1.61
CA LEU A 32 8.84 2.69 2.69
C LEU A 32 7.65 1.76 2.51
N LEU A 33 7.27 1.05 3.57
CA LEU A 33 6.01 0.34 3.66
C LEU A 33 5.01 1.22 4.41
N LEU A 34 3.90 1.57 3.76
CA LEU A 34 2.77 2.24 4.38
C LEU A 34 1.63 1.22 4.49
N HIS A 35 1.25 0.87 5.72
CA HIS A 35 0.23 -0.12 6.00
C HIS A 35 -0.86 0.46 6.90
N ALA A 36 -2.06 -0.13 6.89
CA ALA A 36 -3.17 0.38 7.72
C ALA A 36 -2.82 0.28 9.21
N ASP A 37 -3.28 1.24 9.99
CA ASP A 37 -3.24 1.14 11.46
C ASP A 37 -4.48 0.42 11.98
N TYR A 38 -4.34 -0.87 12.30
CA TYR A 38 -5.39 -1.66 12.95
C TYR A 38 -5.31 -1.65 14.48
N SER A 39 -4.42 -0.85 15.09
CA SER A 39 -4.26 -0.83 16.55
C SER A 39 -5.50 -0.30 17.27
N ASP A 40 -6.21 0.67 16.67
CA ASP A 40 -7.45 1.24 17.20
C ASP A 40 -8.67 0.30 17.05
N ASP A 41 -8.72 -0.49 15.97
CA ASP A 41 -9.84 -1.39 15.68
C ASP A 41 -9.84 -2.67 16.53
N ILE A 42 -8.72 -3.01 17.16
CA ILE A 42 -8.64 -4.08 18.15
C ILE A 42 -9.28 -3.64 19.48
N TYR A 43 -9.34 -2.33 19.76
CA TYR A 43 -9.80 -1.77 21.04
C TYR A 43 -11.12 -0.98 20.98
N ASN A 44 -11.65 -0.66 19.79
CA ASN A 44 -12.99 -0.08 19.64
C ASN A 44 -14.08 -1.12 19.95
N SER A 45 -14.29 -1.25 21.26
CA SER A 45 -15.19 -2.13 21.99
C SER A 45 -16.47 -1.40 22.41
N TYR A 46 -17.05 -0.60 21.51
CA TYR A 46 -18.42 -0.11 21.71
C TYR A 46 -19.41 -1.06 21.02
N ASP A 47 -19.94 -1.95 21.86
CA ASP A 47 -21.08 -2.87 21.71
C ASP A 47 -21.11 -3.82 20.49
N ASP A 48 -20.87 -5.09 20.82
CA ASP A 48 -20.80 -6.29 19.99
C ASP A 48 -22.09 -6.69 19.23
N HIS A 49 -23.07 -5.80 19.03
CA HIS A 49 -24.39 -6.20 18.55
C HIS A 49 -24.96 -5.24 17.49
N TYR A 50 -24.66 -5.47 16.21
CA TYR A 50 -25.56 -5.03 15.13
C TYR A 50 -26.38 -6.20 14.61
N HIS A 51 -27.71 -6.08 14.78
CA HIS A 51 -28.69 -7.03 14.28
C HIS A 51 -28.88 -6.84 12.77
N ILE A 52 -28.21 -7.65 11.94
CA ILE A 52 -28.60 -7.82 10.53
C ILE A 52 -29.20 -9.23 10.39
N GLY A 53 -30.53 -9.32 10.27
CA GLY A 53 -31.21 -10.53 9.77
C GLY A 53 -31.07 -11.81 10.61
N GLY A 54 -30.93 -11.72 11.94
CA GLY A 54 -31.07 -12.89 12.83
C GLY A 54 -29.93 -13.93 12.80
N ARG A 55 -28.77 -13.62 12.20
CA ARG A 55 -27.55 -14.46 12.33
C ARG A 55 -26.42 -13.65 12.94
N LYS A 56 -25.96 -14.07 14.14
CA LYS A 56 -24.75 -13.53 14.78
C LYS A 56 -23.54 -13.82 13.89
N ARG A 57 -22.90 -12.80 13.31
CA ARG A 57 -21.55 -12.89 12.76
C ARG A 57 -20.63 -12.08 13.67
N ASN A 58 -19.56 -12.67 14.16
CA ASN A 58 -18.62 -12.04 15.08
C ASN A 58 -17.77 -11.00 14.33
N ALA A 59 -18.12 -9.72 14.41
CA ALA A 59 -17.32 -8.61 13.87
C ALA A 59 -15.86 -8.66 14.36
N LYS A 60 -15.65 -9.07 15.62
CA LYS A 60 -14.31 -9.27 16.23
C LYS A 60 -13.42 -10.26 15.49
N MET A 61 -13.98 -11.34 14.91
CA MET A 61 -13.16 -12.29 14.14
C MET A 61 -12.72 -11.68 12.81
N ALA A 62 -13.58 -10.90 12.14
CA ALA A 62 -13.26 -10.32 10.84
C ALA A 62 -12.13 -9.27 10.91
N THR A 63 -12.08 -8.46 11.97
CA THR A 63 -11.01 -7.46 12.18
C THR A 63 -9.69 -8.12 12.58
N HIS A 64 -9.73 -9.11 13.47
CA HIS A 64 -8.55 -9.89 13.86
C HIS A 64 -7.94 -10.64 12.66
N ASP A 65 -8.79 -11.20 11.79
CA ASP A 65 -8.35 -11.86 10.57
C ASP A 65 -7.74 -10.87 9.54
N LYS A 66 -8.12 -9.59 9.56
CA LYS A 66 -7.49 -8.55 8.74
C LYS A 66 -6.12 -8.15 9.28
N ALA A 67 -6.03 -7.86 10.58
CA ALA A 67 -4.77 -7.47 11.22
C ALA A 67 -3.70 -8.57 11.05
N LYS A 68 -4.08 -9.84 11.24
CA LYS A 68 -3.18 -10.97 11.03
C LYS A 68 -2.71 -11.12 9.58
N ARG A 69 -3.62 -10.96 8.60
CA ARG A 69 -3.25 -11.03 7.17
C ARG A 69 -2.28 -9.91 6.78
N GLN A 70 -2.45 -8.73 7.37
CA GLN A 70 -1.52 -7.63 7.18
C GLN A 70 -0.15 -7.96 7.80
N GLU A 71 -0.11 -8.50 9.02
CA GLU A 71 1.14 -8.94 9.66
C GLU A 71 1.88 -9.98 8.80
N ASP A 72 1.17 -11.03 8.34
CA ASP A 72 1.71 -12.05 7.44
C ASP A 72 2.26 -11.41 6.15
N ALA A 73 1.54 -10.43 5.57
CA ALA A 73 1.98 -9.73 4.36
C ALA A 73 3.18 -8.80 4.60
N ILE A 74 3.26 -8.14 5.77
CA ILE A 74 4.42 -7.34 6.18
C ILE A 74 5.66 -8.23 6.27
N ASP A 75 5.53 -9.41 6.88
CA ASP A 75 6.65 -10.34 7.03
C ASP A 75 7.16 -10.87 5.69
N VAL A 76 6.25 -11.23 4.78
CA VAL A 76 6.57 -11.57 3.39
C VAL A 76 7.36 -10.43 2.71
N ILE A 77 6.91 -9.19 2.85
CA ILE A 77 7.58 -8.02 2.27
C ILE A 77 8.98 -7.85 2.87
N LYS A 78 9.12 -7.93 4.20
CA LYS A 78 10.43 -7.85 4.87
C LYS A 78 11.39 -8.93 4.38
N GLU A 79 10.91 -10.16 4.19
CA GLU A 79 11.72 -11.25 3.64
C GLU A 79 12.18 -10.98 2.21
N VAL A 80 11.30 -10.45 1.35
CA VAL A 80 11.66 -10.00 -0.01
C VAL A 80 12.83 -9.02 0.07
N PHE A 81 12.72 -7.98 0.89
CA PHE A 81 13.75 -6.95 0.98
C PHE A 81 15.04 -7.46 1.63
N LYS A 82 14.97 -8.28 2.67
CA LYS A 82 16.15 -8.93 3.24
C LYS A 82 16.90 -9.78 2.22
N SER A 83 16.19 -10.44 1.29
CA SER A 83 16.83 -11.18 0.20
C SER A 83 17.58 -10.26 -0.78
N LEU A 84 17.08 -9.04 -0.98
CA LEU A 84 17.66 -8.03 -1.88
C LEU A 84 18.89 -7.34 -1.29
N GLU A 85 19.02 -7.26 0.04
CA GLU A 85 20.23 -6.75 0.70
C GLU A 85 21.47 -7.58 0.34
N ASN A 86 21.28 -8.88 0.04
CA ASN A 86 22.36 -9.78 -0.38
C ASN A 86 22.82 -9.56 -1.83
N ASP A 87 22.13 -8.72 -2.62
CA ASP A 87 22.42 -8.46 -4.03
C ASP A 87 23.29 -7.21 -4.27
N ASP A 88 24.10 -6.78 -3.30
CA ASP A 88 24.90 -5.54 -3.31
C ASP A 88 24.07 -4.26 -3.51
N LEU A 89 22.77 -4.31 -3.17
CA LEU A 89 21.88 -3.16 -3.24
C LEU A 89 21.97 -2.38 -1.92
N ASN A 90 22.52 -1.18 -1.99
CA ASN A 90 22.52 -0.27 -0.83
C ASN A 90 21.15 0.40 -0.69
N PHE A 91 20.31 -0.09 0.22
CA PHE A 91 19.02 0.51 0.50
C PHE A 91 18.62 0.42 1.97
N SER A 92 17.64 1.25 2.37
CA SER A 92 16.95 1.18 3.66
C SER A 92 15.49 0.79 3.49
N PHE A 93 14.99 0.03 4.46
CA PHE A 93 13.58 -0.35 4.56
C PHE A 93 12.98 0.17 5.86
N GLU A 94 11.90 0.95 5.76
CA GLU A 94 11.16 1.46 6.92
C GLU A 94 9.66 1.22 6.77
N SER A 95 8.95 1.11 7.89
CA SER A 95 7.51 0.84 7.94
C SER A 95 6.78 1.93 8.71
N PHE A 96 5.61 2.33 8.21
CA PHE A 96 4.74 3.35 8.79
C PHE A 96 3.29 2.85 8.84
N SER A 97 2.60 3.11 9.94
CA SER A 97 1.15 2.94 10.01
C SER A 97 0.45 4.18 9.46
N PHE A 98 -0.60 3.95 8.67
CA PHE A 98 -1.50 4.99 8.16
C PHE A 98 -2.76 5.02 9.02
N PRO A 99 -3.00 6.13 9.75
CA PRO A 99 -4.12 6.22 10.68
C PRO A 99 -5.46 6.20 9.95
N SER A 100 -6.48 5.58 10.54
CA SER A 100 -7.80 5.38 9.91
C SER A 100 -8.68 6.63 9.92
N ASN A 101 -8.70 7.39 11.02
CA ASN A 101 -9.78 8.34 11.30
C ASN A 101 -9.37 9.81 11.53
N ASN A 102 -8.10 10.18 11.30
CA ASN A 102 -7.60 11.53 11.61
C ASN A 102 -6.80 12.18 10.47
N ASP A 103 -7.42 13.12 9.75
CA ASP A 103 -6.79 13.87 8.64
C ASP A 103 -5.50 14.59 9.04
N TYR A 104 -5.42 15.09 10.27
CA TYR A 104 -4.22 15.77 10.76
C TYR A 104 -3.04 14.80 10.87
N GLU A 105 -3.26 13.62 11.46
CA GLU A 105 -2.22 12.59 11.60
C GLU A 105 -1.84 11.97 10.25
N LYS A 106 -2.82 11.74 9.35
CA LYS A 106 -2.57 11.30 7.97
C LYS A 106 -1.60 12.24 7.26
N ASN A 107 -1.79 13.55 7.39
CA ASN A 107 -0.89 14.54 6.80
C ASN A 107 0.51 14.52 7.43
N ILE A 108 0.63 14.33 8.75
CA ILE A 108 1.93 14.20 9.42
C ILE A 108 2.71 12.99 8.87
N VAL A 109 2.05 11.84 8.76
CA VAL A 109 2.65 10.60 8.24
C VAL A 109 3.13 10.80 6.80
N LEU A 110 2.30 11.40 5.95
CA LEU A 110 2.65 11.64 4.54
C LEU A 110 3.75 12.69 4.36
N GLU A 111 3.76 13.76 5.17
CA GLU A 111 4.86 14.74 5.20
C GLU A 111 6.17 14.12 5.67
N LYS A 112 6.11 13.19 6.63
CA LYS A 112 7.28 12.41 7.05
C LYS A 112 7.78 11.53 5.90
N ILE A 113 6.89 10.76 5.26
CA ILE A 113 7.20 9.93 4.09
C ILE A 113 7.84 10.75 2.97
N LYS A 114 7.30 11.93 2.68
CA LYS A 114 7.80 12.84 1.63
C LYS A 114 9.27 13.20 1.83
N ARG A 115 9.70 13.38 3.08
CA ARG A 115 11.10 13.69 3.42
C ARG A 115 12.02 12.48 3.32
N MET A 116 11.46 11.27 3.35
CA MET A 116 12.20 10.04 3.59
C MET A 116 12.36 9.15 2.37
N GLY A 117 11.40 9.04 1.45
CA GLY A 117 11.52 7.93 0.52
C GLY A 117 10.76 8.01 -0.78
N ARG A 118 11.35 7.31 -1.76
CA ARG A 118 11.08 7.39 -3.19
C ARG A 118 10.30 6.20 -3.72
N ILE A 119 10.31 5.08 -3.00
CA ILE A 119 9.50 3.89 -3.31
C ILE A 119 8.62 3.61 -2.11
N ILE A 120 7.30 3.72 -2.30
CA ILE A 120 6.31 3.58 -1.23
C ILE A 120 5.40 2.41 -1.57
N ILE A 121 5.50 1.35 -0.80
CA ILE A 121 4.65 0.16 -0.91
C ILE A 121 3.40 0.41 -0.08
N LEU A 122 2.23 0.33 -0.72
CA LEU A 122 0.94 0.51 -0.06
C LEU A 122 0.32 -0.86 0.24
N LEU A 123 0.22 -1.17 1.53
CA LEU A 123 -0.48 -2.33 2.08
C LEU A 123 -1.70 -1.85 2.87
N LEU A 124 -2.65 -1.28 2.15
CA LEU A 124 -3.80 -0.56 2.67
C LEU A 124 -5.10 -1.11 2.06
N GLU A 125 -6.22 -0.84 2.71
CA GLU A 125 -7.53 -1.05 2.10
C GLU A 125 -7.74 -0.07 0.93
N GLU A 126 -8.64 -0.42 0.01
CA GLU A 126 -8.90 0.35 -1.21
C GLU A 126 -9.17 1.82 -0.95
N GLU A 127 -10.05 2.12 0.00
CA GLU A 127 -10.44 3.50 0.36
C GLU A 127 -9.26 4.29 0.91
N GLN A 128 -8.42 3.66 1.74
CA GLN A 128 -7.22 4.26 2.31
C GLN A 128 -6.13 4.47 1.26
N MET A 129 -5.97 3.56 0.29
CA MET A 129 -5.05 3.77 -0.84
C MET A 129 -5.44 5.00 -1.65
N ILE A 130 -6.72 5.13 -1.99
CA ILE A 130 -7.24 6.30 -2.72
C ILE A 130 -6.98 7.57 -1.93
N GLU A 131 -7.23 7.54 -0.62
CA GLU A 131 -6.99 8.67 0.27
C GLU A 131 -5.51 9.08 0.30
N VAL A 132 -4.58 8.13 0.43
CA VAL A 132 -3.14 8.38 0.34
C VAL A 132 -2.81 9.06 -0.98
N LEU A 133 -3.29 8.54 -2.12
CA LEU A 133 -3.02 9.13 -3.42
C LEU A 133 -3.55 10.57 -3.55
N ARG A 134 -4.77 10.83 -3.04
CA ARG A 134 -5.36 12.18 -3.01
C ARG A 134 -4.55 13.14 -2.16
N LEU A 135 -4.17 12.74 -0.94
CA LEU A 135 -3.39 13.55 -0.03
C LEU A 135 -1.97 13.79 -0.56
N SER A 136 -1.33 12.78 -1.15
CA SER A 136 -0.02 12.89 -1.79
C SER A 136 -0.03 13.86 -2.98
N LYS A 137 -1.11 13.92 -3.75
CA LYS A 137 -1.29 14.95 -4.78
C LYS A 137 -1.41 16.34 -4.16
N LYS A 138 -2.18 16.50 -3.08
CA LYS A 138 -2.37 17.78 -2.37
C LYS A 138 -1.06 18.33 -1.82
N ILE A 139 -0.18 17.47 -1.32
CA ILE A 139 1.15 17.85 -0.81
C ILE A 139 2.26 17.76 -1.87
N ASN A 140 1.90 17.62 -3.15
CA ASN A 140 2.77 17.70 -4.32
C ASN A 140 3.92 16.68 -4.36
N PHE A 141 3.59 15.39 -4.31
CA PHE A 141 4.53 14.31 -4.63
C PHE A 141 4.81 14.31 -6.14
N ASP A 142 6.07 14.50 -6.55
CA ASP A 142 6.50 14.48 -7.96
C ASP A 142 6.84 13.05 -8.43
N GLN A 143 6.37 12.63 -9.61
CA GLN A 143 6.79 11.38 -10.29
C GLN A 143 8.30 11.20 -10.46
N LYS A 144 9.08 12.29 -10.51
CA LYS A 144 10.54 12.21 -10.59
C LYS A 144 11.17 11.75 -9.27
N GLU A 145 10.44 11.88 -8.18
CA GLU A 145 10.93 11.66 -6.82
C GLU A 145 10.24 10.48 -6.12
N PHE A 146 9.01 10.14 -6.53
CA PHE A 146 8.18 9.15 -5.84
C PHE A 146 7.51 8.16 -6.79
N MET A 147 7.47 6.91 -6.35
CA MET A 147 6.66 5.83 -6.92
C MET A 147 5.86 5.14 -5.81
N PHE A 148 4.56 5.01 -6.03
CA PHE A 148 3.68 4.14 -5.24
C PHE A 148 3.63 2.75 -5.86
N ILE A 149 3.85 1.72 -5.06
CA ILE A 149 3.63 0.32 -5.44
C ILE A 149 2.38 -0.15 -4.70
N LEU A 150 1.31 -0.42 -5.45
CA LEU A 150 0.08 -0.97 -4.90
C LEU A 150 0.27 -2.49 -4.75
N THR A 151 0.40 -2.95 -3.52
CA THR A 151 0.44 -4.38 -3.19
C THR A 151 -0.88 -4.75 -2.55
N TYR A 152 -1.77 -5.31 -3.35
CA TYR A 152 -3.02 -5.85 -2.83
C TYR A 152 -2.71 -7.15 -2.07
N GLU A 153 -3.22 -7.30 -0.84
CA GLU A 153 -3.13 -8.57 -0.09
C GLU A 153 -3.54 -9.73 -1.00
N LEU A 154 -2.60 -10.54 -1.51
CA LEU A 154 -2.84 -11.92 -1.95
C LEU A 154 -4.19 -12.14 -2.66
N ILE A 155 -4.60 -11.21 -3.54
CA ILE A 155 -5.95 -11.22 -4.11
C ILE A 155 -6.00 -12.29 -5.20
N PRO A 156 -7.04 -13.15 -5.24
CA PRO A 156 -7.21 -14.09 -6.35
C PRO A 156 -7.16 -13.36 -7.71
N LYS A 157 -6.63 -14.07 -8.70
CA LYS A 157 -6.24 -13.55 -10.03
C LYS A 157 -7.36 -12.81 -10.79
N ASP A 158 -8.60 -12.90 -10.34
CA ASP A 158 -9.79 -12.29 -10.94
C ASP A 158 -9.95 -10.79 -10.64
N LYS A 159 -9.17 -10.22 -9.71
CA LYS A 159 -9.24 -8.78 -9.34
C LYS A 159 -7.95 -8.00 -9.57
N ILE A 160 -7.09 -8.48 -10.48
CA ILE A 160 -5.80 -7.84 -10.84
C ILE A 160 -5.99 -6.40 -11.38
N LEU A 161 -7.20 -6.06 -11.83
CA LEU A 161 -7.64 -4.67 -11.88
C LEU A 161 -8.61 -4.44 -10.74
N ALA A 162 -8.13 -3.70 -9.74
CA ALA A 162 -8.94 -2.95 -8.80
C ALA A 162 -10.20 -2.42 -9.53
N PRO A 163 -11.42 -2.91 -9.23
CA PRO A 163 -12.63 -2.54 -9.97
C PRO A 163 -12.86 -1.03 -10.09
N TRP A 164 -12.30 -0.23 -9.19
CA TRP A 164 -12.27 1.24 -9.18
C TRP A 164 -11.29 1.88 -10.18
N LEU A 165 -10.25 1.20 -10.67
CA LEU A 165 -9.52 1.66 -11.87
C LEU A 165 -10.44 1.66 -13.11
N ARG A 166 -11.51 0.84 -13.08
CA ARG A 166 -12.53 0.78 -14.16
C ARG A 166 -13.78 1.61 -13.84
N ASN A 167 -14.12 1.77 -12.57
CA ASN A 167 -15.38 2.35 -12.09
C ASN A 167 -15.21 3.58 -11.18
N GLY A 168 -13.99 4.11 -11.07
CA GLY A 168 -13.71 5.30 -10.27
C GLY A 168 -14.55 6.49 -10.73
N THR A 169 -14.89 7.37 -9.80
CA THR A 169 -15.54 8.62 -10.16
C THR A 169 -14.66 9.40 -11.14
N SER A 170 -15.26 10.21 -12.02
CA SER A 170 -14.50 11.04 -12.97
C SER A 170 -13.45 11.92 -12.27
N GLU A 171 -13.67 12.24 -11.00
CA GLU A 171 -12.74 12.99 -10.17
C GLU A 171 -11.53 12.17 -9.74
N ASP A 172 -11.60 10.85 -9.58
CA ASP A 172 -10.44 10.04 -9.17
C ASP A 172 -9.58 9.57 -10.34
N MET A 173 -10.15 9.52 -11.55
CA MET A 173 -9.46 8.99 -12.74
C MET A 173 -8.12 9.68 -13.01
N HIS A 174 -8.02 10.99 -12.75
CA HIS A 174 -6.79 11.76 -12.97
C HIS A 174 -5.65 11.39 -12.00
N LEU A 175 -5.93 10.71 -10.88
CA LEU A 175 -4.88 10.22 -9.98
C LEU A 175 -4.06 9.11 -10.65
N PHE A 176 -4.62 8.47 -11.68
CA PHE A 176 -4.07 7.30 -12.36
C PHE A 176 -3.43 7.60 -13.71
N ASP A 177 -3.30 8.87 -14.08
CA ASP A 177 -2.69 9.29 -15.36
C ASP A 177 -1.28 8.69 -15.57
N ASN A 178 -0.59 8.31 -14.48
CA ASN A 178 0.76 7.75 -14.47
C ASN A 178 0.82 6.32 -13.88
N VAL A 179 -0.24 5.51 -14.03
CA VAL A 179 -0.23 4.09 -13.60
C VAL A 179 0.43 3.19 -14.64
N PHE A 180 1.41 2.41 -14.21
CA PHE A 180 2.02 1.32 -14.94
C PHE A 180 1.60 0.00 -14.29
N GLN A 181 1.08 -0.93 -15.09
CA GLN A 181 0.73 -2.25 -14.58
C GLN A 181 1.91 -3.20 -14.83
N VAL A 182 2.40 -3.85 -13.77
CA VAL A 182 3.44 -4.88 -13.88
C VAL A 182 2.81 -6.23 -13.59
N THR A 183 2.59 -7.01 -14.66
CA THR A 183 2.18 -8.40 -14.54
C THR A 183 3.43 -9.28 -14.62
N ALA A 184 3.85 -9.83 -13.49
CA ALA A 184 4.93 -10.81 -13.50
C ALA A 184 4.40 -12.17 -13.95
N SER A 185 4.22 -12.32 -15.26
CA SER A 185 4.05 -13.62 -15.91
C SER A 185 5.26 -14.00 -16.78
N GLY A 186 6.34 -13.20 -16.78
CA GLY A 186 7.61 -13.62 -17.38
C GLY A 186 8.44 -12.56 -18.12
N VAL A 187 8.17 -11.24 -18.00
CA VAL A 187 9.04 -10.15 -18.52
C VAL A 187 8.92 -8.90 -17.64
#